data_AF-A0A8T5LW14-F1
#
_entry.id   AF-A0A8T5LW14-F1
#
_cell.length_a   1.000
_cell.length_b   1.000
_cell.length_c   1.000
_cell.angle_alpha   90.00
_cell.angle_beta   90.00
_cell.angle_gamma   90.00
#
_symmetry.space_group_name_H-M   'P 1'
#
loop_
_entity.id
_entity.type
_entity.pdbx_description
1 polymer ?
#
loop_
_entity_poly.entity_id
_entity_poly.type
_entity_poly.pdbx_seq_one_letter_code
_entity_poly.pdbx_strand_id
1 'polypeptide(L)'
;MKIDETTDKKVVVGMSGGVDSSITMLLLKRQGWQPIGVSLKLETWKGDKCKNENACCTEESLKIAKEICQKLGVKHYIYDVRK
;
A
#
# COMPACT_ATOMS: atom_id res chain seq x y z
N MET A 1 -17.42 27.87 12.77
CA MET A 1 -16.87 27.34 11.51
C MET A 1 -17.34 25.90 11.37
N LYS A 2 -18.42 25.67 10.62
CA LYS A 2 -18.93 24.32 10.34
C LYS A 2 -18.15 23.82 9.13
N ILE A 3 -17.31 22.80 9.34
CA ILE A 3 -16.69 22.09 8.24
C ILE A 3 -17.77 21.18 7.68
N ASP A 4 -18.18 21.47 6.46
CA ASP A 4 -19.12 20.69 5.65
C ASP A 4 -18.69 19.20 5.59
N GLU A 5 -19.59 18.32 6.00
CA GLU A 5 -19.43 16.86 6.15
C GLU A 5 -19.53 16.10 4.81
N THR A 6 -19.14 16.68 3.66
CA THR A 6 -19.39 16.05 2.35
C THR A 6 -18.18 15.86 1.41
N THR A 7 -16.94 16.11 1.86
CA THR A 7 -15.77 15.58 1.14
C THR A 7 -15.53 14.14 1.56
N ASP A 8 -15.92 13.19 0.71
CA ASP A 8 -15.53 11.78 0.77
C ASP A 8 -14.00 11.70 0.98
N LYS A 9 -13.54 11.51 2.23
CA LYS A 9 -12.11 11.54 2.64
C LYS A 9 -11.36 10.30 2.14
N LYS A 10 -11.41 10.05 0.84
CA LYS A 10 -10.79 8.91 0.17
C LYS A 10 -9.35 9.26 -0.18
N VAL A 11 -8.44 8.34 0.11
CA VAL A 11 -7.01 8.52 -0.15
C VAL A 11 -6.41 7.20 -0.61
N VAL A 12 -5.57 7.26 -1.64
CA VAL A 12 -4.83 6.09 -2.11
C VAL A 12 -3.44 6.10 -1.49
N VAL A 13 -3.03 4.97 -0.92
CA VAL A 13 -1.73 4.79 -0.29
C VAL A 13 -0.95 3.76 -1.08
N GLY A 14 0.25 4.13 -1.54
CA GLY A 14 1.21 3.19 -2.12
C GLY A 14 1.71 2.23 -1.05
N MET A 15 1.39 0.95 -1.20
CA MET A 15 1.74 -0.11 -0.25
C MET A 15 2.94 -0.91 -0.76
N SER A 16 4.11 -0.68 -0.17
CA SER A 16 5.33 -1.46 -0.45
C SER A 16 5.43 -2.72 0.41
N GLY A 17 4.63 -2.83 1.48
CA GLY A 17 4.79 -3.86 2.52
C GLY A 17 5.82 -3.46 3.59
N GLY A 18 6.47 -2.31 3.45
CA GLY A 18 7.36 -1.74 4.47
C GLY A 18 6.60 -1.04 5.60
N VAL A 19 7.32 -0.76 6.69
CA VAL A 19 6.76 -0.13 7.90
C VAL A 19 6.16 1.25 7.64
N ASP A 20 6.80 2.10 6.82
CA ASP A 20 6.34 3.48 6.60
C ASP A 20 4.96 3.54 5.93
N SER A 21 4.78 2.77 4.85
CA SER A 21 3.49 2.66 4.15
C SER A 21 2.40 2.08 5.05
N SER A 22 2.76 1.16 5.93
CA SER A 22 1.86 0.50 6.87
C SER A 22 1.39 1.44 7.98
N ILE A 23 2.31 2.23 8.56
CA ILE A 23 1.98 3.23 9.56
C ILE A 23 1.16 4.36 8.93
N THR A 24 1.48 4.78 7.71
CA THR A 24 0.70 5.77 6.96
C THR A 24 -0.76 5.32 6.79
N MET A 25 -0.97 4.08 6.33
CA MET A 25 -2.31 3.48 6.21
C MET A 25 -3.07 3.49 7.55
N LEU A 26 -2.40 3.07 8.63
CA LEU A 26 -2.99 3.03 9.97
C LEU A 26 -3.38 4.43 10.46
N LEU A 27 -2.50 5.42 10.32
CA LEU A 27 -2.74 6.78 10.79
C LEU A 27 -3.89 7.45 10.02
N LEU A 28 -3.94 7.30 8.69
CA LEU A 28 -5.05 7.81 7.88
C LEU A 28 -6.38 7.20 8.32
N LYS A 29 -6.44 5.88 8.52
CA LYS A 29 -7.64 5.22 9.03
C LYS A 29 -8.05 5.78 10.40
N ARG A 30 -7.10 5.97 11.34
CA ARG A 30 -7.38 6.53 12.68
C ARG A 30 -7.84 7.98 12.65
N GLN A 31 -7.43 8.75 11.63
CA GLN A 31 -7.85 10.13 11.41
C GLN A 31 -9.22 10.27 10.72
N GLY A 32 -9.92 9.16 10.47
CA GLY A 32 -11.24 9.15 9.85
C GLY A 32 -11.22 9.30 8.32
N TRP A 33 -10.08 9.00 7.68
CA TRP A 33 -10.04 8.83 6.23
C TRP A 33 -10.55 7.45 5.83
N GLN A 34 -10.88 7.30 4.55
CA GLN A 34 -11.20 6.04 3.89
C GLN A 34 -10.04 5.65 2.97
N PRO A 35 -8.92 5.15 3.53
CA PRO A 35 -7.76 4.84 2.71
C PRO A 35 -7.95 3.54 1.92
N ILE A 36 -7.34 3.50 0.74
CA ILE A 36 -7.27 2.35 -0.16
C ILE A 36 -5.80 2.06 -0.44
N GLY A 37 -5.36 0.83 -0.19
CA GLY A 37 -3.99 0.41 -0.48
C GLY A 37 -3.83 0.04 -1.95
N VAL A 38 -2.73 0.45 -2.57
CA VAL A 38 -2.36 0.03 -3.93
C VAL A 38 -0.89 -0.41 -3.93
N SER A 39 -0.63 -1.63 -4.38
CA SER A 39 0.72 -2.11 -4.65
C SER A 39 0.97 -2.24 -6.14
N LEU A 40 2.19 -1.91 -6.57
CA LEU A 40 2.58 -1.99 -7.98
C LEU A 40 3.52 -3.18 -8.19
N LYS A 41 3.26 -3.97 -9.22
CA LYS A 41 4.15 -5.05 -9.67
C LYS A 41 5.05 -4.52 -10.78
N LEU A 42 6.35 -4.41 -10.48
CA LEU A 42 7.35 -3.75 -11.32
C LEU A 42 8.20 -4.76 -12.10
N GLU A 43 8.79 -4.35 -13.23
CA GLU A 43 9.63 -5.23 -14.08
C GLU A 43 10.93 -5.65 -13.40
N THR A 44 11.42 -4.80 -12.50
CA THR A 44 12.63 -5.02 -11.71
C THR A 44 12.54 -6.23 -10.79
N TRP A 45 11.39 -6.90 -10.73
CA TRP A 45 11.18 -8.15 -9.98
C TRP A 45 11.62 -9.41 -10.76
N LYS A 46 12.09 -9.27 -12.01
CA LYS A 46 12.68 -10.38 -12.78
C LYS A 46 14.21 -10.23 -12.87
N GLY A 47 14.94 -11.20 -12.30
CA GLY A 47 16.37 -11.41 -12.56
C GLY A 47 17.28 -11.29 -11.33
N ASP A 48 18.52 -11.77 -11.46
CA ASP A 48 19.56 -11.81 -10.42
C ASP A 48 19.93 -10.45 -9.81
N LYS A 49 19.42 -9.33 -10.37
CA LYS A 49 19.59 -7.98 -9.81
C LYS A 49 18.82 -7.75 -8.51
N CYS A 50 17.85 -8.60 -8.16
CA CYS A 50 17.16 -8.55 -6.87
C CYS A 50 18.02 -9.03 -5.68
N LYS A 51 19.22 -9.58 -5.91
CA LYS A 51 20.06 -10.14 -4.84
C LYS A 51 20.85 -9.08 -4.05
N ASN A 52 21.11 -7.91 -4.61
CA ASN A 52 22.05 -6.94 -4.03
C ASN A 52 21.42 -5.63 -3.54
N GLU A 53 20.18 -5.33 -3.88
CA GLU A 53 19.48 -4.15 -3.37
C GLU A 53 18.15 -4.58 -2.80
N ASN A 54 18.06 -4.62 -1.47
CA ASN A 54 16.83 -4.67 -0.68
C ASN A 54 15.74 -5.64 -1.20
N ALA A 55 15.56 -6.75 -0.50
CA ALA A 55 14.47 -7.74 -0.65
C ALA A 55 13.01 -7.17 -0.56
N CYS A 56 12.87 -5.85 -0.60
CA CYS A 56 11.67 -5.01 -0.69
C CYS A 56 10.91 -5.13 -2.03
N CYS A 57 11.43 -5.89 -3.00
CA CYS A 57 10.90 -6.01 -4.36
C CYS A 57 10.48 -7.45 -4.72
N THR A 58 9.72 -8.11 -3.84
CA THR A 58 9.32 -9.52 -4.03
C THR A 58 7.81 -9.74 -3.87
N GLU A 59 7.36 -10.93 -4.29
CA GLU A 59 6.01 -11.44 -4.02
C GLU A 59 5.67 -11.48 -2.52
N GLU A 60 6.69 -11.63 -1.66
CA GLU A 60 6.55 -11.56 -0.21
C GLU A 60 6.13 -10.16 0.25
N SER A 61 6.72 -9.10 -0.31
CA SER A 61 6.33 -7.71 0.02
C SER A 61 4.88 -7.42 -0.37
N LEU A 62 4.40 -7.97 -1.49
CA LEU A 62 2.98 -7.92 -1.86
C LEU A 62 2.08 -8.66 -0.88
N LYS A 63 2.53 -9.84 -0.41
CA LYS A 63 1.80 -10.62 0.59
C LYS A 63 1.70 -9.87 1.90
N ILE A 64 2.79 -9.27 2.39
CA ILE A 64 2.82 -8.44 3.59
C ILE A 64 1.87 -7.24 3.43
N ALA A 65 1.95 -6.51 2.31
CA ALA A 65 1.04 -5.40 2.03
C ALA A 65 -0.44 -5.81 2.08
N LYS A 66 -0.76 -6.97 1.49
CA LYS A 66 -2.12 -7.54 1.50
C LYS A 66 -2.57 -7.91 2.91
N GLU A 67 -1.74 -8.61 3.68
CA GLU A 67 -2.06 -9.00 5.06
C GLU A 67 -2.28 -7.78 5.97
N ILE A 68 -1.47 -6.74 5.81
CA ILE A 68 -1.62 -5.49 6.58
C ILE A 68 -2.93 -4.81 6.23
N CYS A 69 -3.25 -4.66 4.94
CA CYS A 69 -4.52 -4.09 4.53
C CYS A 69 -5.73 -4.90 5.03
N GLN A 70 -5.63 -6.23 5.02
CA GLN A 70 -6.66 -7.13 5.56
C GLN A 70 -6.83 -6.95 7.08
N LYS A 71 -5.73 -6.93 7.85
CA LYS A 71 -5.76 -6.68 9.30
C LYS A 71 -6.36 -5.31 9.64
N LEU A 72 -6.11 -4.32 8.79
CA LEU A 72 -6.69 -2.99 8.91
C LEU A 72 -8.09 -2.89 8.31
N GLY A 73 -8.66 -3.94 7.71
CA GLY A 73 -9.99 -3.91 7.10
C GLY A 73 -10.14 -2.85 6.01
N VAL A 74 -9.08 -2.59 5.24
CA VAL A 74 -9.06 -1.62 4.12
C VAL A 74 -8.94 -2.35 2.80
N LYS A 75 -9.47 -1.75 1.72
CA LYS A 75 -9.36 -2.33 0.38
C LYS A 75 -7.90 -2.26 -0.09
N HIS A 76 -7.45 -3.31 -0.78
CA HIS A 76 -6.11 -3.40 -1.36
C HIS A 76 -6.19 -3.89 -2.80
N TYR A 77 -5.50 -3.19 -3.70
CA TYR A 77 -5.38 -3.54 -5.10
C TYR A 77 -3.92 -3.76 -5.46
N ILE A 78 -3.68 -4.72 -6.35
CA ILE A 78 -2.37 -4.96 -6.95
C ILE A 78 -2.51 -4.63 -8.43
N TYR A 79 -1.68 -3.70 -8.91
CA TYR A 79 -1.67 -3.30 -10.31
C TYR A 79 -0.38 -3.78 -10.97
N ASP A 80 -0.53 -4.54 -12.06
CA ASP A 80 0.60 -5.02 -12.85
C ASP A 80 0.99 -3.95 -13.86
N VAL A 81 2.18 -3.36 -13.69
CA VAL A 81 2.70 -2.29 -14.56
C VAL A 81 3.93 -2.76 -15.34
N ARG A 82 4.17 -4.06 -15.38
CA ARG A 82 5.19 -4.67 -16.24
C ARG A 82 4.73 -4.55 -17.69
N LYS A 83 5.60 -4.06 -18.57
CA LYS A 83 5.38 -4.06 -20.02
C LYS A 83 5.93 -5.34 -20.66
#